data_AF-A0A0Q4GTS0-F1
#
_entry.id   AF-A0A0Q4GTS0-F1
#
_cell.length_a   1.000
_cell.length_b   1.000
_cell.length_c   1.000
_cell.angle_alpha   90.00
_cell.angle_beta   90.00
_cell.angle_gamma   90.00
#
_symmetry.space_group_name_H-M   'P 1'
#
loop_
_entity.id
_entity.type
_entity.pdbx_description
1 polymer ?
#
loop_
_entity_poly.entity_id
_entity_poly.type
_entity_poly.pdbx_seq_one_letter_code
_entity_poly.pdbx_strand_id
1 'polypeptide(L)'
;MLGRWTLNKIVTTGYTDDKLNGAVTYGKTTDYIDFKSNNDDQVEISLSGNRTIGEYVIIYSDQFSMSINDGLNYCKINSINANKLEFTAKIDKTNVTKVYSLSR
;
A
#
# COMPACT_ATOMS: atom_id res chain seq x y z
N MET A 1 0.80 6.24 10.70
CA MET A 1 0.73 5.92 9.26
C MET A 1 1.34 7.04 8.41
N LEU A 2 1.02 8.30 8.70
CA LEU A 2 1.46 9.47 7.92
C LEU A 2 2.97 9.54 7.65
N GLY A 3 3.32 10.16 6.52
CA GLY A 3 4.64 10.41 5.99
C GLY A 3 5.18 9.27 5.12
N ARG A 4 6.43 9.42 4.69
CA ARG A 4 7.11 8.47 3.81
C ARG A 4 7.55 7.21 4.55
N TRP A 5 7.38 6.07 3.89
CA TRP A 5 7.84 4.75 4.31
C TRP A 5 8.55 4.09 3.13
N THR A 6 9.69 3.46 3.39
CA THR A 6 10.36 2.60 2.41
C THR A 6 9.52 1.35 2.21
N LEU A 7 9.17 1.06 0.96
CA LEU A 7 8.45 -0.16 0.61
C LEU A 7 9.48 -1.30 0.49
N ASN A 8 9.29 -2.37 1.26
CA ASN A 8 10.20 -3.51 1.27
C ASN A 8 9.67 -4.70 0.49
N LYS A 9 8.35 -4.93 0.52
CA LYS A 9 7.74 -6.10 -0.09
C LYS A 9 6.25 -5.89 -0.34
N ILE A 10 5.75 -6.44 -1.44
CA ILE A 10 4.32 -6.65 -1.68
C ILE A 10 4.11 -8.14 -1.95
N VAL A 11 3.14 -8.74 -1.26
CA VAL A 11 2.69 -10.12 -1.55
C VAL A 11 1.27 -10.07 -2.09
N THR A 12 1.11 -10.48 -3.34
CA THR A 12 -0.18 -10.46 -4.05
C THR A 12 -0.76 -11.86 -4.13
N THR A 13 -2.07 -11.99 -3.90
CA THR A 13 -2.82 -13.24 -4.08
C THR A 13 -4.19 -12.94 -4.69
N GLY A 14 -4.85 -13.97 -5.23
CA GLY A 14 -6.26 -13.90 -5.65
C GLY A 14 -6.50 -13.56 -7.12
N TYR A 15 -5.45 -13.36 -7.92
CA TYR A 15 -5.59 -13.36 -9.38
C TYR A 15 -5.81 -14.79 -9.88
N THR A 16 -6.65 -14.95 -10.92
CA THR A 16 -6.83 -16.23 -11.62
C THR A 16 -5.62 -16.63 -12.45
N ASP A 17 -4.88 -15.65 -12.99
CA ASP A 17 -3.56 -15.89 -13.57
C ASP A 17 -2.51 -15.96 -12.45
N ASP A 18 -2.05 -17.16 -12.14
CA ASP A 18 -1.10 -17.42 -11.06
C ASP A 18 0.23 -16.67 -11.22
N LYS A 19 0.60 -16.24 -12.43
CA LYS A 19 1.82 -15.46 -12.67
C LYS A 19 1.74 -14.05 -12.09
N LEU A 20 0.54 -13.55 -11.83
CA LEU A 20 0.30 -12.24 -11.20
C LEU A 20 0.30 -12.31 -9.67
N ASN A 21 0.24 -13.53 -9.12
CA ASN A 21 0.35 -13.79 -7.69
C ASN A 21 1.83 -13.95 -7.29
N GLY A 22 2.11 -13.78 -6.00
CA GLY A 22 3.44 -13.97 -5.42
C GLY A 22 4.01 -12.73 -4.75
N ALA A 23 5.28 -12.83 -4.36
CA ALA A 23 5.98 -11.78 -3.64
C ALA A 23 6.93 -11.00 -4.55
N VAL A 24 6.86 -9.68 -4.49
CA VAL A 24 7.82 -8.77 -5.11
C VAL A 24 8.57 -8.04 -4.01
N THR A 25 9.89 -8.16 -4.03
CA THR A 25 10.79 -7.48 -3.08
C THR A 25 11.21 -6.13 -3.64
N TYR A 26 11.20 -5.14 -2.77
CA TYR A 26 11.62 -3.77 -2.98
C TYR A 26 12.70 -3.42 -1.94
N GLY A 27 12.95 -2.14 -1.71
CA GLY A 27 13.84 -1.66 -0.63
C GLY A 27 14.87 -0.65 -1.10
N LYS A 28 14.77 -0.17 -2.35
CA LYS A 28 15.56 0.97 -2.82
C LYS A 28 14.93 2.26 -2.29
N THR A 29 15.70 3.34 -2.24
CA THR A 29 15.19 4.67 -1.88
C THR A 29 14.07 5.17 -2.81
N THR A 30 14.03 4.67 -4.04
CA THR A 30 12.97 4.92 -5.01
C THR A 30 11.69 4.15 -4.74
N ASP A 31 11.69 3.18 -3.82
CA ASP A 31 10.53 2.36 -3.49
C ASP A 31 9.91 2.84 -2.19
N TYR A 32 8.74 3.48 -2.29
CA TYR A 32 8.10 4.06 -1.12
C TYR A 32 6.60 4.18 -1.24
N ILE A 33 5.96 4.32 -0.08
CA ILE A 33 4.62 4.87 0.04
C ILE A 33 4.70 6.10 0.94
N ASP A 34 4.16 7.21 0.48
CA ASP A 34 4.14 8.46 1.20
C ASP A 34 2.68 8.91 1.40
N PHE A 35 2.20 8.77 2.63
CA PHE A 35 0.89 9.24 3.06
C PHE A 35 1.02 10.71 3.47
N LYS A 36 0.71 11.62 2.56
CA LYS A 36 0.91 13.05 2.76
C LYS A 36 0.00 13.55 3.88
N SER A 37 0.55 14.40 4.74
CA SER A 37 -0.22 15.12 5.78
C SER A 37 -0.71 16.48 5.28
N ASN A 38 -1.12 16.56 4.00
CA ASN A 38 -1.70 17.75 3.41
C ASN A 38 -3.24 17.68 3.47
N ASN A 39 -3.89 18.77 3.07
CA ASN A 39 -5.35 18.86 3.07
C ASN A 39 -6.03 18.06 1.95
N ASP A 40 -5.24 17.43 1.08
CA ASP A 40 -5.73 16.71 -0.11
C ASP A 40 -5.79 15.20 0.12
N ASP A 41 -5.49 14.74 1.33
CA ASP A 41 -5.44 13.33 1.72
C ASP A 41 -4.73 12.44 0.68
N GLN A 42 -3.58 12.93 0.21
CA GLN A 42 -2.87 12.34 -0.92
C GLN A 42 -1.99 11.16 -0.47
N VAL A 43 -2.02 10.07 -1.23
CA VAL A 43 -1.04 8.99 -1.13
C VAL A 43 -0.21 8.92 -2.41
N GLU A 44 1.10 8.79 -2.25
CA GLU A 44 2.02 8.60 -3.35
C GLU A 44 2.74 7.25 -3.20
N ILE A 45 2.65 6.41 -4.23
CA ILE A 45 3.28 5.09 -4.27
C ILE A 45 4.31 5.11 -5.39
N SER A 46 5.56 4.79 -5.07
CA SER A 46 6.62 4.62 -6.05
C SER A 46 7.09 3.18 -6.03
N LEU A 47 6.92 2.47 -7.15
CA LEU A 47 7.34 1.08 -7.35
C LEU A 47 8.43 1.05 -8.43
N SER A 48 9.67 0.78 -8.04
CA SER A 48 10.82 0.81 -8.95
C SER A 48 10.96 2.15 -9.70
N GLY A 49 10.59 3.26 -9.05
CA GLY A 49 10.61 4.61 -9.63
C GLY A 49 9.38 5.00 -10.44
N ASN A 50 8.44 4.07 -10.69
CA ASN A 50 7.17 4.40 -11.31
C ASN A 50 6.20 4.93 -10.25
N ARG A 51 5.81 6.19 -10.39
CA ARG A 51 5.00 6.92 -9.40
C ARG A 51 3.52 6.85 -9.76
N THR A 52 2.72 6.47 -8.77
CA THR A 52 1.26 6.56 -8.78
C THR A 52 0.85 7.51 -7.67
N ILE A 53 -0.01 8.47 -7.99
CA ILE A 53 -0.62 9.37 -7.02
C ILE A 53 -2.09 8.98 -6.90
N GLY A 54 -2.59 8.96 -5.68
CA GLY A 54 -3.98 8.69 -5.37
C GLY A 54 -4.40 9.40 -4.09
N GLU A 55 -5.54 8.98 -3.58
CA GLU A 55 -6.13 9.51 -2.34
C GLU A 55 -6.21 8.40 -1.30
N TYR A 56 -6.14 8.76 -0.02
CA TYR A 56 -6.41 7.85 1.08
C TYR A 56 -7.47 8.43 2.01
N VAL A 57 -8.23 7.58 2.69
CA VAL A 57 -9.18 8.02 3.73
C VAL A 57 -9.01 7.11 4.93
N ILE A 58 -8.73 7.69 6.09
CA ILE A 58 -8.69 6.93 7.35
C ILE A 58 -10.13 6.73 7.81
N ILE A 59 -10.54 5.47 7.93
CA ILE A 59 -11.91 5.10 8.34
C ILE A 59 -11.91 4.86 9.86
N TYR A 60 -10.95 4.08 10.34
CA TYR A 60 -10.74 3.78 11.76
C TYR A 60 -9.24 3.75 12.09
N SER A 61 -8.88 3.59 13.35
CA SER A 61 -7.48 3.54 13.80
C SER A 61 -6.65 2.46 13.10
N ASP A 62 -7.26 1.35 12.69
CA ASP A 62 -6.63 0.20 12.04
C ASP A 62 -7.11 -0.02 10.60
N GLN A 63 -7.95 0.87 10.05
CA GLN A 63 -8.56 0.71 8.73
C GLN A 63 -8.54 2.01 7.94
N PHE A 64 -8.19 1.90 6.67
CA PHE A 64 -8.19 3.02 5.74
C PHE A 64 -8.53 2.52 4.34
N SER A 65 -8.87 3.42 3.42
CA SER A 65 -8.99 3.11 2.00
C SER A 65 -7.94 3.86 1.19
N MET A 66 -7.55 3.32 0.05
CA MET A 66 -6.75 4.02 -0.95
C MET A 66 -7.45 3.95 -2.31
N SER A 67 -7.55 5.08 -3.01
CA SER A 67 -8.01 5.15 -4.39
C SER A 67 -6.79 5.40 -5.27
N ILE A 68 -6.35 4.38 -6.00
CA ILE A 68 -5.15 4.39 -6.86
C ILE A 68 -5.47 3.72 -8.21
N ASN A 69 -4.47 3.57 -9.08
CA ASN A 69 -4.66 3.09 -10.47
C ASN A 69 -5.38 1.74 -10.61
N ASP A 70 -5.30 0.85 -9.61
CA ASP A 70 -6.01 -0.44 -9.62
C ASP A 70 -7.41 -0.38 -8.97
N GLY A 71 -7.88 0.82 -8.64
CA GLY A 71 -9.19 1.10 -8.09
C GLY A 71 -9.17 1.38 -6.59
N LEU A 72 -10.33 1.18 -5.97
CA LEU A 72 -10.53 1.34 -4.54
C LEU A 72 -9.97 0.12 -3.79
N ASN A 73 -9.10 0.38 -2.81
CA ASN A 73 -8.43 -0.61 -1.99
C ASN A 73 -8.86 -0.44 -0.53
N TYR A 74 -9.51 -1.45 0.04
CA TYR A 74 -9.83 -1.49 1.48
C TYR A 74 -8.65 -2.05 2.25
N CYS A 75 -8.08 -1.26 3.14
CA CYS A 75 -6.83 -1.55 3.81
C CYS A 75 -7.04 -1.79 5.31
N LYS A 76 -6.48 -2.89 5.82
CA LYS A 76 -6.44 -3.21 7.25
C LYS A 76 -4.98 -3.25 7.73
N ILE A 77 -4.67 -2.49 8.77
CA ILE A 77 -3.35 -2.49 9.40
C ILE A 77 -3.16 -3.81 10.16
N ASN A 78 -2.12 -4.55 9.80
CA ASN A 78 -1.73 -5.78 10.48
C ASN A 78 -0.76 -5.46 11.64
N SER A 79 0.12 -4.48 11.45
CA SER A 79 1.09 -4.03 12.45
C SER A 79 1.55 -2.61 12.16
N ILE A 80 1.67 -1.79 13.20
CA ILE A 80 2.28 -0.46 13.11
C ILE A 80 3.10 -0.15 14.37
N ASN A 81 4.33 0.31 14.18
CA ASN A 81 5.17 0.91 15.21
C ASN A 81 6.05 1.98 14.57
N ALA A 82 7.06 2.49 15.30
CA ALA A 82 7.92 3.57 14.81
C ALA A 82 8.65 3.22 13.48
N ASN A 83 9.04 1.96 13.30
CA ASN A 83 9.92 1.53 12.21
C ASN A 83 9.28 0.49 11.28
N LYS A 84 8.07 0.01 11.60
CA LYS A 84 7.36 -0.98 10.80
C LYS A 84 5.93 -0.53 10.55
N LEU A 85 5.50 -0.64 9.30
CA LEU A 85 4.11 -0.59 8.89
C LEU A 85 3.81 -1.82 8.01
N GLU A 86 2.80 -2.58 8.37
CA GLU A 86 2.32 -3.70 7.57
C GLU A 86 0.80 -3.64 7.49
N PHE A 87 0.25 -3.75 6.28
CA PHE A 87 -1.18 -3.73 6.05
C PHE A 87 -1.56 -4.62 4.87
N THR A 88 -2.80 -5.10 4.90
CA THR A 88 -3.42 -5.87 3.83
C THR A 88 -4.41 -4.98 3.09
N ALA A 89 -4.24 -4.81 1.78
CA ALA A 89 -5.19 -4.14 0.90
C ALA A 89 -5.99 -5.18 0.11
N LYS A 90 -7.32 -5.03 0.06
CA LYS A 90 -8.21 -5.80 -0.83
C LYS A 90 -8.78 -4.86 -1.88
N ILE A 91 -8.61 -5.20 -3.16
CA ILE A 91 -9.16 -4.41 -4.27
C ILE A 91 -10.68 -4.67 -4.36
N ASP A 92 -11.46 -3.59 -4.42
CA ASP A 92 -12.92 -3.63 -4.45
C ASP A 92 -13.44 -4.56 -5.55
N LYS A 93 -14.49 -5.33 -5.24
CA LYS A 93 -15.15 -6.30 -6.14
C LYS A 93 -14.24 -7.37 -6.75
N THR A 94 -13.03 -7.56 -6.22
CA THR A 94 -12.13 -8.65 -6.63
C THR A 94 -11.79 -9.56 -5.46
N ASN A 95 -11.19 -10.71 -5.78
CA ASN A 95 -10.56 -11.60 -4.79
C ASN A 95 -9.09 -11.21 -4.53
N VAL A 96 -8.59 -10.14 -5.16
CA VAL A 96 -7.18 -9.78 -5.11
C VAL A 96 -6.87 -9.11 -3.77
N THR A 97 -5.85 -9.64 -3.10
CA THR A 97 -5.30 -9.04 -1.88
C THR A 97 -3.81 -8.80 -2.03
N LYS A 98 -3.34 -7.71 -1.41
CA LYS A 98 -1.93 -7.28 -1.41
C LYS A 98 -1.49 -7.00 0.02
N VAL A 99 -0.51 -7.73 0.51
CA VAL A 99 0.12 -7.46 1.80
C VAL A 99 1.35 -6.59 1.57
N TYR A 100 1.34 -5.39 2.12
CA TYR A 100 2.43 -4.43 2.03
C TYR A 100 3.27 -4.49 3.30
N SER A 101 4.58 -4.59 3.15
CA SER A 101 5.55 -4.49 4.25
C SER A 101 6.44 -3.28 4.03
N LEU A 102 6.43 -2.35 4.99
CA LEU A 102 7.17 -1.10 4.92
C LEU A 102 7.99 -0.83 6.18
N SER A 103 9.04 -0.02 6.03
CA SER A 103 9.89 0.41 7.13
C SER A 103 10.29 1.88 7.06
N ARG A 104 10.85 2.36 8.16
CA ARG A 104 11.52 3.65 8.29
C ARG A 104 12.95 3.47 8.80
#